data_AF-B0NKS5-F1
#
_entry.id   AF-B0NKS5-F1
#
_cell.length_a   1.000
_cell.length_b   1.000
_cell.length_c   1.000
_cell.angle_alpha   90.00
_cell.angle_beta   90.00
_cell.angle_gamma   90.00
#
_symmetry.space_group_name_H-M   'P 1'
#
loop_
_entity.id
_entity.type
_entity.pdbx_description
1 polymer ?
#
loop_
_entity_poly.entity_id
_entity_poly.type
_entity_poly.pdbx_seq_one_letter_code
_entity_poly.pdbx_strand_id
1 'polypeptide(L)'
;MELEALVSRKFSKYHAYVRLHRKLRDCTSLEECATVSRELIDSYIGNRMIWEELNYYKENHSLLGKHPAFAEFRRRSELLKLPVKELVRRLRQVENNIWRVKSELAKGDKPHLDAIRRERLAGYEKELADINRLLE
;
A
#
# COMPACT_ATOMS: atom_id res chain seq x y z
N MET A 1 10.49 -10.62 -10.54
CA MET A 1 10.40 -9.77 -9.31
C MET A 1 8.97 -9.47 -8.88
N GLU A 2 8.07 -8.95 -9.73
CA GLU A 2 6.72 -8.50 -9.28
C GLU A 2 5.81 -9.66 -8.84
N LEU A 3 5.72 -10.73 -9.65
CA LEU A 3 4.96 -11.93 -9.31
C LEU A 3 5.55 -12.70 -8.12
N GLU A 4 6.88 -12.76 -8.04
CA GLU A 4 7.60 -13.37 -6.92
C GLU A 4 7.32 -12.65 -5.60
N ALA A 5 7.34 -11.31 -5.62
CA ALA A 5 6.97 -10.49 -4.47
C ALA A 5 5.49 -10.70 -4.08
N LEU A 6 4.59 -10.90 -5.04
CA LEU A 6 3.19 -11.25 -4.74
C LEU A 6 3.06 -12.62 -4.08
N VAL A 7 3.80 -13.63 -4.55
CA VAL A 7 3.81 -14.97 -3.95
C VAL A 7 4.31 -14.90 -2.50
N SER A 8 5.41 -14.20 -2.24
CA SER A 8 5.90 -13.98 -0.87
C SER A 8 4.87 -13.25 0.01
N ARG A 9 4.23 -12.20 -0.52
CA ARG A 9 3.13 -11.50 0.17
C ARG A 9 1.93 -12.41 0.44
N LYS A 10 1.61 -13.34 -0.47
CA LYS A 10 0.53 -14.33 -0.31
C LYS A 10 0.80 -15.24 0.89
N PHE A 11 2.01 -15.79 1.00
CA PHE A 11 2.38 -16.64 2.13
C PHE A 11 2.27 -15.88 3.45
N SER A 12 2.84 -14.67 3.52
CA SER A 12 2.75 -13.83 4.72
C SER A 12 1.31 -13.54 5.12
N LYS A 13 0.44 -13.22 4.15
CA LYS A 13 -0.99 -12.95 4.39
C LYS A 13 -1.75 -14.20 4.85
N TYR A 14 -1.42 -15.36 4.29
CA TYR A 14 -1.99 -16.64 4.72
C TYR A 14 -1.61 -16.99 6.16
N HIS A 15 -0.32 -16.89 6.50
CA HIS A 15 0.14 -17.15 7.87
C HIS A 15 -0.45 -16.16 8.88
N ALA A 16 -0.57 -14.88 8.49
CA ALA A 16 -1.27 -13.88 9.30
C ALA A 16 -2.73 -14.27 9.53
N TYR A 17 -3.46 -14.65 8.48
CA TYR A 17 -4.84 -15.13 8.58
C TYR A 17 -4.97 -16.33 9.54
N VAL A 18 -4.13 -17.36 9.40
CA VAL A 18 -4.18 -18.54 10.27
C VAL A 18 -3.92 -18.18 11.74
N ARG A 19 -2.93 -17.30 11.99
CA ARG A 19 -2.61 -16.83 13.34
C ARG A 19 -3.74 -16.00 13.94
N LEU A 20 -4.28 -15.04 13.18
CA LEU A 20 -5.37 -14.16 13.62
C LEU A 20 -6.66 -14.94 13.83
N HIS A 21 -6.93 -15.96 13.03
CA HIS A 21 -8.11 -16.82 13.19
C HIS A 21 -8.05 -17.63 14.49
N ARG A 22 -6.85 -18.06 14.93
CA ARG A 22 -6.67 -18.64 16.27
C ARG A 22 -6.90 -17.58 17.34
N LYS A 23 -6.25 -16.42 17.21
CA LYS A 23 -6.35 -15.32 18.17
C LYS A 23 -7.79 -14.85 18.38
N LEU A 24 -8.60 -14.81 17.31
CA LEU A 24 -10.01 -14.41 17.38
C LEU A 24 -10.84 -15.30 18.31
N ARG A 25 -10.49 -16.59 18.45
CA ARG A 25 -11.18 -17.52 19.36
C ARG A 25 -10.81 -17.29 20.82
N ASP A 26 -9.63 -16.75 21.07
CA ASP A 26 -9.09 -16.52 22.41
C ASP A 26 -9.34 -15.08 22.92
N CYS A 27 -9.95 -14.22 22.11
CA CYS A 27 -10.25 -12.83 22.47
C CYS A 27 -11.29 -12.77 23.61
N THR A 28 -10.97 -12.04 24.68
CA THR A 28 -11.86 -11.85 25.84
C THR A 28 -12.59 -10.52 25.83
N SER A 29 -12.11 -9.54 25.05
CA SER A 29 -12.70 -8.19 24.97
C SER A 29 -13.29 -7.88 23.59
N LEU A 30 -14.34 -7.05 23.57
CA LEU A 30 -15.02 -6.63 22.35
C LEU A 30 -14.10 -5.81 21.43
N GLU A 31 -13.28 -4.93 22.00
CA GLU A 31 -12.36 -4.07 21.25
C GLU A 31 -11.22 -4.87 20.60
N GLU A 32 -10.66 -5.85 21.32
CA GLU A 32 -9.67 -6.76 20.76
C GLU A 32 -10.29 -7.64 19.66
N CYS A 33 -11.51 -8.15 19.88
CA CYS A 33 -12.22 -8.95 18.88
C CYS A 33 -12.48 -8.14 17.60
N ALA A 34 -12.91 -6.88 17.72
CA ALA A 34 -13.12 -6.00 16.57
C ALA A 34 -11.81 -5.74 15.80
N THR A 35 -10.71 -5.49 16.51
CA THR A 35 -9.39 -5.25 15.91
C THR A 35 -8.87 -6.50 15.19
N VAL A 36 -8.88 -7.65 15.86
CA VAL A 36 -8.43 -8.93 15.30
C VAL A 36 -9.29 -9.35 14.11
N SER A 37 -10.61 -9.17 14.20
CA SER A 37 -11.54 -9.44 13.08
C SER A 37 -11.21 -8.61 11.85
N ARG A 38 -10.95 -7.31 12.04
CA ARG A 38 -10.58 -6.41 10.94
C ARG A 38 -9.29 -6.84 10.28
N GLU A 39 -8.24 -7.10 11.06
CA GLU A 39 -6.95 -7.55 10.53
C GLU A 39 -7.05 -8.91 9.80
N LEU A 40 -7.92 -9.80 10.29
CA LEU A 40 -8.19 -11.10 9.69
C LEU A 40 -8.85 -10.95 8.33
N ILE A 41 -9.89 -10.10 8.25
CA ILE A 41 -10.58 -9.79 7.00
C ILE A 41 -9.60 -9.15 6.00
N ASP A 42 -8.81 -8.17 6.42
CA ASP A 42 -7.81 -7.53 5.57
C ASP A 42 -6.75 -8.52 5.07
N SER A 43 -6.38 -9.50 5.90
CA SER A 43 -5.45 -10.57 5.52
C SER A 43 -6.06 -11.53 4.51
N TYR A 44 -7.33 -11.90 4.69
CA TYR A 44 -8.08 -12.76 3.79
C TYR A 44 -8.32 -12.11 2.42
N ILE A 45 -8.88 -10.90 2.40
CA ILE A 45 -9.13 -10.14 1.16
C ILE A 45 -7.81 -9.95 0.40
N GLY A 46 -6.74 -9.54 1.10
CA GLY A 46 -5.42 -9.40 0.49
C GLY A 46 -4.90 -10.70 -0.12
N ASN A 47 -5.05 -11.83 0.58
CA ASN A 47 -4.65 -13.14 0.03
C ASN A 47 -5.46 -13.51 -1.22
N ARG A 48 -6.77 -13.22 -1.19
CA ARG A 48 -7.68 -13.58 -2.27
C ARG A 48 -7.43 -12.76 -3.53
N MET A 49 -7.20 -11.45 -3.40
CA MET A 49 -6.81 -10.59 -4.51
C MET A 49 -5.51 -11.07 -5.18
N ILE A 50 -4.53 -11.51 -4.39
CA ILE A 50 -3.29 -12.08 -4.95
C ILE A 50 -3.58 -13.39 -5.68
N TRP A 51 -4.43 -14.25 -5.12
CA TRP A 51 -4.82 -15.49 -5.78
C TRP A 51 -5.51 -15.24 -7.13
N GLU A 52 -6.41 -14.25 -7.21
CA GLU A 52 -7.12 -13.91 -8.45
C GLU A 52 -6.14 -13.45 -9.53
N GLU A 53 -5.17 -12.62 -9.16
CA GLU A 53 -4.12 -12.19 -10.06
C GLU A 53 -3.28 -13.37 -10.58
N LEU A 54 -2.84 -14.26 -9.68
CA LEU A 54 -2.03 -15.42 -10.05
C LEU A 54 -2.80 -16.42 -10.90
N ASN A 55 -4.09 -16.63 -10.61
CA ASN A 55 -4.95 -17.51 -11.40
C ASN A 55 -5.18 -16.92 -12.81
N TYR A 56 -5.43 -15.62 -12.90
CA TYR A 56 -5.58 -14.94 -14.18
C TYR A 56 -4.29 -15.02 -15.01
N TYR A 57 -3.13 -14.81 -14.38
CA TYR A 57 -1.83 -14.95 -15.05
C TYR A 57 -1.57 -16.36 -15.55
N LYS A 58 -1.97 -17.38 -14.79
CA LYS A 58 -1.88 -18.80 -15.20
C LYS A 58 -2.67 -19.08 -16.49
N GLU A 59 -3.84 -18.48 -16.64
CA GLU A 59 -4.74 -18.73 -17.77
C GLU A 59 -4.44 -17.84 -19.00
N ASN A 60 -4.09 -16.58 -18.79
CA ASN A 60 -3.99 -15.57 -19.85
C ASN A 60 -2.55 -15.10 -20.14
N HIS A 61 -1.57 -15.57 -19.36
CA HIS A 61 -0.16 -15.14 -19.40
C HIS A 61 0.06 -13.62 -19.33
N SER A 62 -0.93 -12.90 -18.79
CA SER A 62 -0.95 -11.45 -18.63
C SER A 62 -1.40 -11.08 -17.22
N LEU A 63 -1.00 -9.91 -16.75
CA LEU A 63 -1.37 -9.42 -15.42
C LEU A 63 -2.74 -8.74 -15.49
N LEU A 64 -3.62 -9.04 -14.53
CA LEU A 64 -4.91 -8.37 -14.35
C LEU A 64 -4.72 -6.94 -13.83
N GLY A 65 -3.67 -6.71 -13.03
CA GLY A 65 -3.23 -5.39 -12.57
C GLY A 65 -4.15 -4.73 -11.53
N LYS A 66 -5.09 -5.48 -10.94
CA LYS A 66 -6.05 -4.96 -9.94
C LYS A 66 -5.43 -4.87 -8.55
N HIS A 67 -4.44 -5.69 -8.25
CA HIS A 67 -3.82 -5.69 -6.92
C HIS A 67 -3.06 -4.37 -6.67
N PRO A 68 -3.24 -3.68 -5.53
CA PRO A 68 -2.62 -2.38 -5.24
C PRO A 68 -1.09 -2.37 -5.34
N ALA A 69 -0.45 -3.53 -5.14
CA ALA A 69 1.00 -3.67 -5.32
C ALA A 69 1.46 -3.35 -6.76
N PHE A 70 0.66 -3.61 -7.79
CA PHE A 70 1.06 -3.24 -9.16
C PHE A 70 1.05 -1.74 -9.39
N ALA A 71 0.22 -0.99 -8.67
CA ALA A 71 0.31 0.46 -8.71
C ALA A 71 1.63 0.93 -8.08
N GLU A 72 2.08 0.29 -7.00
CA GLU A 72 3.40 0.53 -6.39
C GLU A 72 4.55 0.17 -7.34
N PHE A 73 4.51 -1.01 -7.95
CA PHE A 73 5.53 -1.43 -8.91
C PHE A 73 5.59 -0.53 -10.16
N ARG A 74 4.44 -0.15 -10.72
CA ARG A 74 4.37 0.79 -11.84
C ARG A 74 4.99 2.14 -11.49
N ARG A 75 4.62 2.73 -10.34
CA ARG A 75 5.21 3.99 -9.87
C ARG A 75 6.73 3.89 -9.73
N ARG A 76 7.24 2.82 -9.10
CA ARG A 76 8.70 2.62 -8.97
C ARG A 76 9.40 2.44 -10.31
N SER A 77 8.79 1.68 -11.22
CA SER A 77 9.31 1.50 -12.58
C SER A 77 9.35 2.81 -13.36
N GLU A 78 8.33 3.66 -13.21
CA GLU A 78 8.30 5.01 -13.80
C GLU A 78 9.40 5.89 -13.23
N LEU A 79 9.59 5.91 -11.90
CA LEU A 79 10.67 6.66 -11.26
C LEU A 79 12.06 6.19 -11.72
N LEU A 80 12.28 4.88 -11.82
CA LEU A 80 13.54 4.30 -12.31
C LEU A 80 13.91 4.72 -13.74
N LYS A 81 12.91 5.05 -14.57
CA LYS A 81 13.13 5.50 -15.95
C LYS A 81 13.47 6.98 -16.04
N LEU A 82 13.26 7.75 -14.97
CA LEU A 82 13.54 9.18 -14.98
C LEU A 82 15.04 9.44 -14.83
N PRO A 83 15.59 10.41 -15.58
CA PRO A 83 16.97 10.85 -15.36
C PRO A 83 17.09 11.56 -14.01
N VAL A 84 18.29 11.53 -13.42
CA VAL A 84 18.57 12.08 -12.07
C VAL A 84 18.07 13.52 -11.88
N LYS A 85 18.23 14.38 -12.89
CA LYS A 85 17.72 15.76 -12.87
C LYS A 85 16.20 15.81 -12.66
N GLU A 86 15.47 14.91 -13.31
CA GLU A 86 14.02 14.82 -13.21
C GLU A 86 13.58 14.20 -11.88
N LEU A 87 14.34 13.23 -11.35
CA LEU A 87 14.14 12.70 -10.01
C LEU A 87 14.30 13.79 -8.94
N VAL A 88 15.34 14.63 -9.01
CA VAL A 88 15.53 15.76 -8.08
C VAL A 88 14.43 16.80 -8.23
N ARG A 89 13.95 17.07 -9.46
CA ARG A 89 12.80 17.95 -9.67
C ARG A 89 11.54 17.38 -9.03
N ARG A 90 11.30 16.08 -9.19
CA ARG A 90 10.16 15.38 -8.61
C ARG A 90 10.23 15.35 -7.09
N LEU A 91 11.42 15.13 -6.51
CA LEU A 91 11.68 15.19 -5.09
C LEU A 91 11.14 16.48 -4.47
N ARG A 92 11.60 17.63 -4.99
CA ARG A 92 11.17 18.96 -4.52
C ARG A 92 9.67 19.17 -4.66
N GLN A 93 9.08 18.67 -5.75
CA GLN A 93 7.63 18.76 -5.96
C GLN A 93 6.85 17.97 -4.90
N VAL A 94 7.30 16.74 -4.60
CA VAL A 94 6.67 15.87 -3.61
C VAL A 94 6.81 16.46 -2.19
N GLU A 95 7.99 16.99 -1.83
CA GLU A 95 8.21 17.68 -0.55
C GLU A 95 7.26 18.87 -0.36
N ASN A 96 7.13 19.72 -1.38
CA ASN A 96 6.21 20.86 -1.35
C ASN A 96 4.74 20.42 -1.21
N ASN A 97 4.35 19.36 -1.91
CA ASN A 97 2.99 18.80 -1.81
C ASN A 97 2.72 18.25 -0.40
N ILE A 98 3.68 17.55 0.20
CA ILE A 98 3.60 17.06 1.59
C ILE A 98 3.41 18.23 2.55
N TRP A 99 4.25 19.26 2.44
CA TRP A 99 4.16 20.45 3.28
C TRP A 99 2.79 21.11 3.15
N ARG A 100 2.29 21.27 1.93
CA ARG A 100 0.98 21.87 1.67
C ARG A 100 -0.15 21.06 2.30
N VAL A 101 -0.16 19.74 2.14
CA VAL A 101 -1.21 18.89 2.74
C VAL A 101 -1.12 18.90 4.27
N LYS A 102 0.08 18.88 4.85
CA LYS A 102 0.27 19.03 6.30
C LYS A 102 -0.25 20.38 6.81
N SER A 103 0.00 21.46 6.08
CA SER A 103 -0.56 22.79 6.39
C SER A 103 -2.09 22.80 6.31
N GLU A 104 -2.68 22.22 5.25
CA GLU A 104 -4.13 22.12 5.10
C GLU A 104 -4.80 21.31 6.22
N LEU A 105 -4.14 20.24 6.69
CA LEU A 105 -4.60 19.43 7.83
C LEU A 105 -4.48 20.20 9.15
N ALA A 106 -3.41 20.99 9.33
CA ALA A 106 -3.20 21.78 10.54
C ALA A 106 -4.23 22.90 10.72
N LYS A 107 -4.82 23.40 9.63
CA LYS A 107 -5.87 24.44 9.68
C LYS A 107 -7.18 23.93 10.30
N GLY A 108 -7.56 22.68 10.05
CA GLY A 108 -8.77 22.07 10.62
C GLY A 108 -10.11 22.54 10.04
N ASP A 109 -10.11 23.43 9.04
CA ASP A 109 -11.31 24.08 8.49
C ASP A 109 -12.30 23.14 7.78
N LYS A 110 -11.86 21.95 7.35
CA LYS A 110 -12.62 21.03 6.47
C LYS A 110 -12.47 19.56 6.88
N PRO A 111 -13.06 19.13 8.01
CA PRO A 111 -12.84 17.79 8.56
C PRO A 111 -13.32 16.66 7.62
N HIS A 112 -14.35 16.91 6.81
CA HIS A 112 -14.82 15.95 5.81
C HIS A 112 -13.79 15.62 4.72
N LEU A 113 -12.78 16.48 4.51
CA LEU A 113 -11.68 16.22 3.57
C LEU A 113 -10.47 15.55 4.21
N ASP A 114 -10.44 15.41 5.53
CA ASP A 114 -9.24 14.97 6.24
C ASP A 114 -8.87 13.52 5.93
N ALA A 115 -9.87 12.64 5.74
CA ALA A 115 -9.64 11.27 5.30
C ALA A 115 -8.90 11.25 3.96
N ILE A 116 -9.36 12.03 2.98
CA ILE A 116 -8.77 12.13 1.64
C ILE A 116 -7.39 12.80 1.69
N ARG A 117 -7.20 13.80 2.56
CA ARG A 117 -5.90 14.45 2.77
C ARG A 117 -4.88 13.50 3.36
N ARG A 118 -5.25 12.71 4.37
CA ARG A 118 -4.37 11.70 4.98
C ARG A 118 -3.99 10.61 3.99
N GLU A 119 -4.92 10.16 3.15
CA GLU A 119 -4.62 9.19 2.09
C GLU A 119 -3.62 9.75 1.07
N ARG A 120 -3.83 10.99 0.59
CA ARG A 120 -2.89 11.69 -0.30
C ARG A 120 -1.52 11.87 0.33
N LEU A 121 -1.48 12.26 1.61
CA LEU A 121 -0.25 12.43 2.36
C LEU A 121 0.54 11.12 2.42
N ALA A 122 -0.11 10.01 2.77
CA ALA A 122 0.52 8.69 2.79
C ALA A 122 1.02 8.26 1.40
N GLY A 123 0.34 8.67 0.32
CA GLY A 123 0.79 8.49 -1.05
C GLY A 123 2.09 9.24 -1.34
N TYR A 124 2.15 10.54 -1.03
CA TYR A 124 3.33 11.36 -1.24
C TYR A 124 4.51 10.93 -0.37
N GLU A 125 4.30 10.55 0.89
CA GLU A 125 5.37 10.06 1.77
C GLU A 125 5.99 8.74 1.24
N LYS A 126 5.18 7.85 0.66
CA LYS A 126 5.69 6.65 -0.03
C LYS A 126 6.50 7.00 -1.28
N GLU A 127 6.00 7.93 -2.10
CA GLU A 127 6.73 8.39 -3.30
C GLU A 127 8.06 9.04 -2.93
N LEU A 128 8.08 9.87 -1.88
CA LEU A 128 9.30 10.49 -1.35
C LEU A 128 10.33 9.44 -0.91
N ALA A 129 9.90 8.41 -0.16
CA ALA A 129 10.77 7.33 0.27
C ALA A 129 11.35 6.53 -0.91
N ASP A 130 10.55 6.30 -1.96
CA ASP A 130 11.01 5.62 -3.17
C ASP A 130 12.02 6.50 -3.95
N ILE A 131 11.80 7.82 -4.07
CA ILE A 131 12.74 8.73 -4.74
C ILE A 131 14.07 8.82 -3.97
N ASN A 132 14.04 8.95 -2.65
CA ASN A 132 15.26 9.03 -1.84
C ASN A 132 16.12 7.77 -2.01
N ARG A 133 15.52 6.58 -2.01
CA ARG A 133 16.23 5.31 -2.27
C ARG A 133 16.88 5.22 -3.65
N LEU A 134 16.41 6.00 -4.63
CA LEU A 134 16.98 6.03 -5.98
C LEU A 134 18.10 7.07 -6.11
N LEU A 135 18.20 8.00 -5.16
CA LEU A 135 19.21 9.07 -5.15
C LEU A 135 20.36 8.79 -4.16
N GLU A 136 20.18 7.85 -3.23
CA GLU A 136 21.24 7.22 -2.42
C GLU A 136 22.18 6.36 -3.27
#